data_AF-A0AAV9VCA2-F1
#
_entry.id   AF-A0AAV9VCA2-F1
#
_cell.length_a   1.000
_cell.length_b   1.000
_cell.length_c   1.000
_cell.angle_alpha   90.00
_cell.angle_beta   90.00
_cell.angle_gamma   90.00
#
_symmetry.space_group_name_H-M   'P 1'
#
loop_
_entity.id
_entity.type
_entity.pdbx_description
1 polymer ?
#
loop_
_entity_poly.entity_id
_entity_poly.type
_entity_poly.pdbx_seq_one_letter_code
_entity_poly.pdbx_strand_id
1 'polypeptide(L)'
;MDPSSKSGLHMVDDDWASSAVFSPSLARQQQHRAKEWSFVDQWLLQKYHPRPIPPFERNADTLRVLTALASANEAADEDRALRLEFKQNILSSYKPKRHDDKIARIREGLNRDASKALDSIAGASVKLGVDTGSIPQAREALLYLTKEECEVEQSILPEEQTLSILISDIDEAQAALHKYQSEEYEIPKDLPAKLAEWTRTIKILQQKSAEYKDRATSLQNAYRRNQPKYTIESLVELENDVLALQEHVRSLNGRTKAYTLLPPDSKAAQRKIEEARQQLEQLRSEREGLYQRLARA
;
A
#
# COMPACT_ATOMS: atom_id res chain seq x y z
N MET A 1 -77.40 -55.90 21.43
CA MET A 1 -76.74 -57.23 21.52
C MET A 1 -75.69 -57.26 20.42
N ASP A 2 -74.47 -56.89 20.80
CA ASP A 2 -73.24 -57.08 20.03
C ASP A 2 -72.76 -58.55 20.16
N PRO A 3 -71.64 -59.01 19.56
CA PRO A 3 -70.80 -58.48 18.47
C PRO A 3 -70.41 -59.59 17.45
N SER A 4 -69.55 -59.28 16.47
CA SER A 4 -68.41 -60.12 15.99
C SER A 4 -68.37 -60.35 14.49
N SER A 5 -67.39 -59.70 13.87
CA SER A 5 -66.51 -60.43 12.95
C SER A 5 -65.10 -59.86 13.09
N LYS A 6 -64.29 -60.54 13.92
CA LYS A 6 -62.83 -60.48 13.88
C LYS A 6 -62.38 -61.49 12.84
N SER A 7 -61.56 -61.06 11.88
CA SER A 7 -60.25 -61.68 11.60
C SER A 7 -59.70 -61.18 10.27
N GLY A 8 -58.69 -60.32 10.37
CA GLY A 8 -57.78 -59.94 9.31
C GLY A 8 -56.45 -59.65 9.99
N LEU A 9 -55.64 -60.70 10.09
CA LEU A 9 -54.35 -60.78 10.75
C LEU A 9 -53.28 -60.07 9.91
N HIS A 10 -52.57 -59.09 10.48
CA HIS A 10 -51.13 -59.01 10.29
C HIS A 10 -50.47 -58.36 11.52
N MET A 11 -49.93 -59.22 12.38
CA MET A 11 -48.70 -58.92 13.10
C MET A 11 -47.63 -58.59 12.06
N VAL A 12 -46.78 -57.60 12.35
CA VAL A 12 -45.33 -57.76 12.49
C VAL A 12 -44.74 -56.36 12.75
N ASP A 13 -43.99 -56.29 13.86
CA ASP A 13 -42.90 -55.38 14.21
C ASP A 13 -43.16 -53.88 14.40
N ASP A 14 -43.24 -53.45 15.68
CA ASP A 14 -42.66 -52.16 16.09
C ASP A 14 -42.22 -52.08 17.58
N ASP A 15 -41.93 -53.22 18.22
CA ASP A 15 -41.48 -53.25 19.63
C ASP A 15 -39.96 -53.11 19.82
N TRP A 16 -39.20 -52.83 18.75
CA TRP A 16 -37.73 -52.72 18.82
C TRP A 16 -37.21 -51.28 19.00
N ALA A 17 -38.05 -50.25 18.84
CA ALA A 17 -37.60 -48.85 18.87
C ALA A 17 -37.45 -48.26 20.29
N SER A 18 -38.09 -48.84 21.31
CA SER A 18 -38.20 -48.23 22.65
C SER A 18 -36.99 -48.47 23.56
N SER A 19 -36.18 -49.50 23.29
CA SER A 19 -34.99 -49.82 24.11
C SER A 19 -33.71 -49.09 23.65
N ALA A 20 -33.73 -48.44 22.49
CA ALA A 20 -32.59 -47.69 21.96
C ALA A 20 -32.59 -46.20 22.38
N VAL A 21 -33.67 -45.69 22.99
CA VAL A 21 -33.88 -44.26 23.27
C VAL A 21 -33.12 -43.77 24.53
N PHE A 22 -32.65 -44.67 25.39
CA PHE A 22 -31.92 -44.30 26.61
C PHE A 22 -30.51 -44.89 26.63
N SER A 23 -29.69 -44.50 25.67
CA SER A 23 -28.24 -44.64 25.83
C SER A 23 -27.78 -43.56 26.83
N PRO A 24 -27.15 -43.90 27.96
CA PRO A 24 -26.73 -42.94 29.00
C PRO A 24 -25.87 -41.78 28.47
N SER A 25 -25.17 -42.01 27.36
CA SER A 25 -24.36 -41.02 26.65
C SER A 25 -25.21 -39.94 25.97
N LEU A 26 -26.34 -40.31 25.36
CA LEU A 26 -27.27 -39.37 24.71
C LEU A 26 -28.00 -38.51 25.75
N ALA A 27 -28.43 -39.12 26.86
CA ALA A 27 -29.06 -38.42 27.97
C ALA A 27 -28.10 -37.40 28.61
N ARG A 28 -26.82 -37.76 28.80
CA ARG A 28 -25.79 -36.81 29.28
C ARG A 28 -25.56 -35.66 28.30
N GLN A 29 -25.52 -35.93 27.00
CA GLN A 29 -25.35 -34.89 25.99
C GLN A 29 -26.54 -33.91 25.95
N GLN A 30 -27.77 -34.42 26.08
CA GLN A 30 -28.96 -33.58 26.17
C GLN A 30 -28.96 -32.73 27.44
N GLN A 31 -28.57 -33.30 28.58
CA GLN A 31 -28.42 -32.54 29.84
C GLN A 31 -27.34 -31.47 29.74
N HIS A 32 -26.21 -31.75 29.09
CA HIS A 32 -25.17 -30.75 28.86
C HIS A 32 -25.67 -29.59 28.00
N ARG A 33 -26.31 -29.91 26.87
CA ARG A 33 -26.90 -28.90 25.98
C ARG A 33 -27.97 -28.06 26.68
N ALA A 34 -28.80 -28.68 27.53
CA ALA A 34 -29.81 -27.97 28.30
C ALA A 34 -29.18 -26.97 29.29
N LYS A 35 -28.05 -27.34 29.91
CA LYS A 35 -27.30 -26.43 30.79
C LYS A 35 -26.70 -25.25 30.01
N GLU A 36 -26.09 -25.51 28.85
CA GLU A 36 -25.55 -24.45 27.99
C GLU A 36 -26.63 -23.49 27.52
N TRP A 37 -27.81 -23.99 27.14
CA TRP A 37 -28.95 -23.14 26.79
C TRP A 37 -29.45 -22.31 27.98
N SER A 38 -29.49 -22.88 29.18
CA SER A 38 -29.89 -22.12 30.38
C SER A 38 -28.91 -21.00 30.73
N PHE A 39 -27.62 -21.22 30.51
CA PHE A 39 -26.57 -20.21 30.68
C PHE A 39 -26.74 -19.07 29.67
N VAL A 40 -26.92 -19.40 28.39
CA VAL A 40 -27.17 -18.41 27.33
C VAL A 40 -28.46 -17.62 27.59
N ASP A 41 -29.54 -18.27 28.02
CA ASP A 41 -30.82 -17.61 28.30
C ASP A 41 -30.70 -16.62 29.47
N GLN A 42 -30.00 -16.99 30.55
CA GLN A 42 -29.73 -16.08 31.67
C GLN A 42 -28.87 -14.89 31.24
N TRP A 43 -27.82 -15.13 30.46
CA TRP A 43 -26.94 -14.08 29.95
C TRP A 43 -27.69 -13.11 29.02
N LEU A 44 -28.53 -13.62 28.11
CA LEU A 44 -29.37 -12.79 27.24
C LEU A 44 -30.39 -11.98 28.04
N LEU A 45 -31.02 -12.55 29.06
CA LEU A 45 -31.94 -11.82 29.93
C LEU A 45 -31.26 -10.65 30.62
N GLN A 46 -30.02 -10.84 31.10
CA GLN A 46 -29.24 -9.75 31.71
C GLN A 46 -28.88 -8.65 30.71
N LYS A 47 -28.48 -8.99 29.47
CA LYS A 47 -28.06 -8.00 28.46
C LYS A 47 -29.23 -7.23 27.82
N TYR A 48 -30.40 -7.86 27.67
CA TYR A 48 -31.55 -7.24 27.01
C TYR A 48 -32.53 -6.54 27.97
N HIS A 49 -32.44 -6.75 29.29
CA HIS A 49 -33.34 -6.11 30.26
C HIS A 49 -33.38 -4.57 30.11
N PRO A 50 -34.57 -3.93 30.08
CA PRO A 50 -35.93 -4.48 30.26
C PRO A 50 -36.63 -4.93 28.96
N ARG A 51 -35.95 -4.89 27.81
CA ARG A 51 -36.52 -5.28 26.51
C ARG A 51 -36.59 -6.81 26.37
N PRO A 52 -37.60 -7.36 25.67
CA PRO A 52 -37.65 -8.79 25.40
C PRO A 52 -36.52 -9.20 24.45
N ILE A 53 -36.03 -10.43 24.61
CA ILE A 53 -35.02 -11.02 23.74
C ILE A 53 -35.64 -11.23 22.34
N PRO A 54 -35.02 -10.73 21.26
CA PRO A 54 -35.49 -10.98 19.90
C PRO A 54 -35.57 -12.48 19.58
N PRO A 55 -36.54 -12.94 18.76
CA PRO A 55 -36.61 -14.34 18.37
C PRO A 55 -35.39 -14.72 17.52
N PHE A 56 -34.79 -15.88 17.79
CA PHE A 56 -33.67 -16.41 17.05
C PHE A 56 -33.76 -17.93 16.93
N GLU A 57 -33.08 -18.48 15.93
CA GLU A 57 -33.04 -19.92 15.70
C GLU A 57 -32.19 -20.62 16.76
N ARG A 58 -32.75 -21.65 17.42
CA ARG A 58 -32.02 -22.49 18.38
C ARG A 58 -31.44 -23.71 17.68
N ASN A 59 -30.23 -23.59 17.18
CA ASN A 59 -29.47 -24.67 16.56
C ASN A 59 -28.12 -24.89 17.28
N ALA A 60 -27.39 -25.96 16.96
CA ALA A 60 -26.13 -26.27 17.63
C ALA A 60 -25.03 -25.21 17.36
N ASP A 61 -25.06 -24.57 16.19
CA ASP A 61 -24.12 -23.52 15.82
C ASP A 61 -24.36 -22.22 16.59
N THR A 62 -25.61 -21.80 16.73
CA THR A 62 -26.02 -20.63 17.53
C THR A 62 -25.72 -20.85 19.01
N LEU A 63 -25.94 -22.05 19.55
CA LEU A 63 -25.54 -22.37 20.92
C LEU A 63 -24.03 -22.18 21.12
N ARG A 64 -23.21 -22.70 20.20
CA ARG A 64 -21.76 -22.57 20.26
C ARG A 64 -21.31 -21.11 20.17
N VAL A 65 -21.85 -20.35 19.22
CA VAL A 65 -21.50 -18.94 19.03
C VAL A 65 -21.94 -18.08 20.21
N LEU A 66 -23.18 -18.25 20.69
CA LEU A 66 -23.70 -17.50 21.83
C LEU A 66 -23.00 -17.85 23.13
N THR A 67 -22.64 -19.11 23.36
CA THR A 67 -21.86 -19.51 24.54
C THR A 67 -20.47 -18.89 24.51
N ALA A 68 -19.78 -18.92 23.36
CA ALA A 68 -18.48 -18.28 23.20
C ALA A 68 -18.55 -16.75 23.40
N LEU A 69 -19.60 -16.12 22.87
CA LEU A 69 -19.85 -14.69 23.04
C LEU A 69 -20.16 -14.33 24.49
N ALA A 70 -20.97 -15.14 25.18
CA ALA A 70 -21.29 -14.95 26.59
C ALA A 70 -20.03 -15.04 27.45
N SER A 71 -19.21 -16.08 27.27
CA SER A 71 -17.95 -16.23 28.01
C SER A 71 -16.94 -15.12 27.71
N ALA A 72 -16.85 -14.68 26.45
CA ALA A 72 -15.95 -13.58 26.07
C ALA A 72 -16.41 -12.25 26.69
N ASN A 73 -17.72 -12.02 26.76
CA ASN A 73 -18.26 -10.83 27.42
C ASN A 73 -18.05 -10.86 28.93
N GLU A 74 -18.25 -12.01 29.57
CA GLU A 74 -18.02 -12.17 31.01
C GLU A 74 -16.55 -11.92 31.36
N ALA A 75 -15.62 -12.52 30.61
CA ALA A 75 -14.19 -12.25 30.76
C ALA A 75 -13.83 -10.76 30.55
N ALA A 76 -14.44 -10.11 29.55
CA ALA A 76 -14.23 -8.68 29.32
C ALA A 76 -14.83 -7.80 30.43
N ASP A 77 -15.97 -8.20 31.00
CA ASP A 77 -16.61 -7.50 32.11
C ASP A 77 -15.79 -7.65 33.41
N GLU A 78 -15.22 -8.83 33.67
CA GLU A 78 -14.25 -9.08 34.75
C GLU A 78 -12.99 -8.22 34.60
N ASP A 79 -12.38 -8.19 33.41
CA ASP A 79 -11.22 -7.36 33.12
C ASP A 79 -11.50 -5.86 33.34
N ARG A 80 -12.69 -5.39 32.93
CA ARG A 80 -13.12 -4.01 33.17
C ARG A 80 -13.26 -3.73 34.67
N ALA A 81 -13.85 -4.66 35.42
CA ALA A 81 -14.01 -4.52 36.87
C ALA A 81 -12.64 -4.43 37.57
N LEU A 82 -11.71 -5.34 37.26
CA LEU A 82 -10.35 -5.33 37.82
C LEU A 82 -9.59 -4.04 37.49
N ARG A 83 -9.69 -3.54 36.25
CA ARG A 83 -9.08 -2.26 35.86
C ARG A 83 -9.67 -1.09 36.63
N LEU A 84 -10.98 -1.10 36.84
CA LEU A 84 -11.66 -0.05 37.60
C LEU A 84 -11.23 -0.07 39.06
N GLU A 85 -11.20 -1.23 39.70
CA GLU A 85 -10.71 -1.38 41.08
C GLU A 85 -9.26 -0.95 41.23
N PHE A 86 -8.39 -1.38 40.31
CA PHE A 86 -6.99 -0.96 40.28
C PHE A 86 -6.86 0.56 40.18
N LYS A 87 -7.61 1.18 39.26
CA LYS A 87 -7.63 2.65 39.11
C LYS A 87 -8.14 3.34 40.38
N GLN A 88 -9.21 2.84 41.00
CA GLN A 88 -9.72 3.39 42.26
C GLN A 88 -8.69 3.27 43.39
N ASN A 89 -8.00 2.13 43.48
CA ASN A 89 -6.96 1.91 44.48
C ASN A 89 -5.77 2.88 44.29
N ILE A 90 -5.31 3.05 43.05
CA ILE A 90 -4.28 4.06 42.71
C ILE A 90 -4.74 5.46 43.11
N LEU A 91 -5.96 5.86 42.74
CA LEU A 91 -6.50 7.18 43.07
C LEU A 91 -6.61 7.39 44.59
N SER A 92 -7.02 6.36 45.33
CA SER A 92 -7.15 6.43 46.79
C SER A 92 -5.80 6.52 47.53
N SER A 93 -4.75 5.91 46.96
CA SER A 93 -3.39 5.92 47.51
C SER A 93 -2.54 7.08 47.00
N TYR A 94 -3.00 7.78 45.95
CA TYR A 94 -2.34 8.95 45.40
C TYR A 94 -2.46 10.13 46.36
N LYS A 95 -1.36 10.44 47.06
CA LYS A 95 -1.19 11.74 47.72
C LYS A 95 -0.52 12.68 46.73
N PRO A 96 -1.13 13.81 46.35
CA PRO A 96 -0.49 14.77 45.47
C PRO A 96 0.80 15.25 46.15
N LYS A 97 1.96 14.95 45.54
CA LYS A 97 3.21 15.62 45.92
C LYS A 97 2.95 17.12 45.76
N ARG A 98 3.27 17.92 46.79
CA ARG A 98 3.25 19.39 46.68
C ARG A 98 3.91 19.76 45.35
N HIS A 99 3.29 20.66 44.60
CA HIS A 99 3.88 21.20 43.37
C HIS A 99 5.32 21.57 43.69
N ASP A 100 6.27 20.89 43.04
CA ASP A 100 7.67 21.25 43.15
C ASP A 100 7.76 22.71 42.69
N ASP A 101 8.23 23.62 43.54
CA ASP A 101 8.31 25.06 43.21
C ASP A 101 9.06 25.28 41.87
N LYS A 102 9.92 24.33 41.49
CA LYS A 102 10.59 24.26 40.20
C LYS A 102 9.62 24.10 39.02
N ILE A 103 8.60 23.25 39.12
CA ILE A 103 7.59 23.03 38.06
C ILE A 103 6.72 24.28 37.91
N ALA A 104 6.35 24.91 39.03
CA ALA A 104 5.60 26.17 38.99
C ALA A 104 6.40 27.27 38.28
N ARG A 105 7.69 27.44 38.61
CA ARG A 105 8.58 28.39 37.94
C ARG A 105 8.80 28.09 36.46
N ILE A 106 8.91 26.81 36.07
CA ILE A 106 9.01 26.42 34.65
C ILE A 106 7.72 26.78 33.91
N ARG A 107 6.56 26.56 34.53
CA ARG A 107 5.25 26.93 33.97
C ARG A 107 5.09 28.44 33.79
N GLU A 108 5.58 29.23 34.74
CA GLU A 108 5.61 30.69 34.66
C GLU A 108 6.59 31.20 33.58
N GLY A 109 7.67 30.47 33.30
CA GLY A 109 8.63 30.80 32.25
C GLY A 109 8.25 30.33 30.83
N LEU A 110 7.19 29.54 30.68
CA LEU A 110 6.71 29.06 29.39
C LEU A 110 5.90 30.15 28.68
N ASN A 111 6.20 30.40 27.41
CA ASN A 111 5.36 31.28 26.60
C ASN A 111 4.00 30.60 26.31
N ARG A 112 3.02 31.41 25.89
CA ARG A 112 1.63 30.94 25.67
C ARG A 112 1.55 29.79 24.67
N ASP A 113 2.39 29.81 23.64
CA ASP A 113 2.35 28.82 22.57
C ASP A 113 2.94 27.48 23.02
N ALA A 114 4.01 27.50 23.82
CA ALA A 114 4.59 26.30 24.42
C ALA A 114 3.66 25.68 25.46
N SER A 115 2.94 26.48 26.26
CA SER A 115 1.91 25.94 27.16
C SER A 115 0.80 25.24 26.38
N LYS A 116 0.28 25.86 25.32
CA LYS A 116 -0.74 25.26 24.45
C LYS A 116 -0.26 23.98 23.78
N ALA A 117 0.99 23.95 23.32
CA ALA A 117 1.59 22.76 22.71
C ALA A 117 1.69 21.61 23.72
N LEU A 118 2.14 21.90 24.95
CA LEU A 118 2.19 20.91 26.03
C LEU A 118 0.81 20.38 26.41
N ASP A 119 -0.19 21.27 26.53
CA ASP A 119 -1.58 20.87 26.80
C ASP A 119 -2.15 20.00 25.66
N SER A 120 -1.80 20.32 24.41
CA SER A 120 -2.21 19.54 23.24
C SER A 120 -1.56 18.16 23.20
N ILE A 121 -0.27 18.05 23.52
CA ILE A 121 0.44 16.77 23.62
C ILE A 121 -0.10 15.95 24.79
N ALA A 122 -0.31 16.56 25.96
CA ALA A 122 -0.89 15.87 27.11
C ALA A 122 -2.31 15.37 26.78
N GLY A 123 -3.14 16.20 26.14
CA GLY A 123 -4.47 15.81 25.67
C GLY A 123 -4.43 14.70 24.63
N ALA A 124 -3.48 14.73 23.70
CA ALA A 124 -3.27 13.67 22.70
C ALA A 124 -2.83 12.36 23.38
N SER A 125 -1.82 12.39 24.26
CA SER A 125 -1.34 11.22 24.99
C SER A 125 -2.46 10.56 25.82
N VAL A 126 -3.31 11.34 26.48
CA VAL A 126 -4.48 10.81 27.20
C VAL A 126 -5.47 10.12 26.26
N LYS A 127 -5.77 10.72 25.10
CA LYS A 127 -6.67 10.12 24.09
C LYS A 127 -6.08 8.84 23.48
N LEU A 128 -4.76 8.80 23.30
CA LEU A 128 -4.02 7.65 22.79
C LEU A 128 -3.78 6.57 23.85
N GLY A 129 -4.09 6.84 25.13
CA GLY A 129 -3.81 5.93 26.24
C GLY A 129 -2.31 5.71 26.48
N VAL A 130 -1.47 6.67 26.05
CA VAL A 130 -0.01 6.61 26.21
C VAL A 130 0.40 7.35 27.48
N ASP A 131 1.39 6.82 28.19
CA ASP A 131 1.96 7.47 29.37
C ASP A 131 2.42 8.90 29.05
N THR A 132 1.91 9.88 29.82
CA THR A 132 2.15 11.32 29.59
C THR A 132 3.62 11.75 29.71
N GLY A 133 4.52 10.84 30.09
CA GLY A 133 5.97 11.06 30.16
C GLY A 133 6.76 10.57 28.95
N SER A 134 6.17 9.80 28.02
CA SER A 134 6.88 9.20 26.90
C SER A 134 6.48 9.84 25.57
N ILE A 135 7.11 10.97 25.25
CA ILE A 135 6.99 11.65 23.94
C ILE A 135 7.23 10.70 22.76
N PRO A 136 8.22 9.76 22.80
CA PRO A 136 8.43 8.82 21.70
C PRO A 136 7.22 7.92 21.43
N GLN A 137 6.59 7.38 22.48
CA GLN A 137 5.40 6.52 22.35
C GLN A 137 4.20 7.29 21.83
N ALA A 138 3.99 8.53 22.30
CA ALA A 138 2.91 9.37 21.83
C ALA A 138 3.08 9.72 20.34
N ARG A 139 4.33 9.99 19.92
CA ARG A 139 4.67 10.22 18.52
C ARG A 139 4.44 8.98 17.66
N GLU A 140 4.86 7.79 18.11
CA GLU A 140 4.65 6.54 17.38
C GLU A 140 3.17 6.23 17.21
N ALA A 141 2.36 6.40 18.25
CA ALA A 141 0.92 6.22 18.18
C ALA A 141 0.23 7.24 17.24
N LEU A 142 0.67 8.51 17.26
CA LEU A 142 0.18 9.51 16.30
C LEU A 142 0.56 9.15 14.87
N LEU A 143 1.81 8.76 14.63
CA LEU A 143 2.27 8.36 13.30
C LEU A 143 1.50 7.15 12.78
N TYR A 144 1.26 6.17 13.64
CA TYR A 144 0.46 4.99 13.29
C TYR A 144 -0.97 5.38 12.88
N LEU A 145 -1.66 6.21 13.68
CA LEU A 145 -3.00 6.68 13.35
C LEU A 145 -3.04 7.52 12.08
N THR A 146 -2.06 8.42 11.88
CA THR A 146 -2.01 9.22 10.64
C THR A 146 -1.76 8.34 9.41
N LYS A 147 -1.02 7.23 9.58
CA LYS A 147 -0.80 6.26 8.53
C LYS A 147 -2.10 5.50 8.24
N GLU A 148 -2.78 4.99 9.26
CA GLU A 148 -4.07 4.30 9.08
C GLU A 148 -5.13 5.22 8.47
N GLU A 149 -5.24 6.46 8.93
CA GLU A 149 -6.16 7.47 8.39
C GLU A 149 -5.89 7.68 6.89
N CYS A 150 -4.63 7.88 6.52
CA CYS A 150 -4.25 8.06 5.13
C CYS A 150 -4.49 6.81 4.27
N GLU A 151 -4.24 5.60 4.81
CA GLU A 151 -4.50 4.34 4.12
C GLU A 151 -6.00 4.12 3.87
N VAL A 152 -6.85 4.45 4.86
CA VAL A 152 -8.31 4.35 4.73
C VAL A 152 -8.85 5.41 3.75
N GLU A 153 -8.37 6.65 3.83
CA GLU A 153 -8.74 7.69 2.86
C GLU A 153 -8.38 7.28 1.43
N GLN A 154 -7.19 6.70 1.24
CA GLN A 154 -6.75 6.22 -0.06
C GLN A 154 -7.57 5.02 -0.56
N SER A 155 -8.07 4.15 0.32
CA SER A 155 -8.92 3.02 -0.09
C SER A 155 -10.34 3.44 -0.48
N ILE A 156 -10.87 4.51 0.12
CA ILE A 156 -12.22 5.01 -0.17
C ILE A 156 -12.30 5.66 -1.56
N LEU A 157 -11.26 6.39 -1.98
CA LEU A 157 -11.25 7.10 -3.27
C LEU A 157 -11.60 6.21 -4.50
N PRO A 158 -10.96 5.04 -4.72
CA PRO A 158 -11.34 4.18 -5.83
C PRO A 158 -12.75 3.61 -5.67
N GLU A 159 -13.19 3.32 -4.44
CA GLU A 159 -14.53 2.80 -4.17
C GLU A 159 -15.60 3.85 -4.56
N GLU A 160 -15.42 5.10 -4.17
CA GLU A 160 -16.28 6.22 -4.57
C GLU A 160 -16.31 6.42 -6.09
N GLN A 161 -15.17 6.31 -6.77
CA GLN A 161 -15.12 6.36 -8.23
C GLN A 161 -15.93 5.23 -8.85
N THR A 162 -15.76 3.99 -8.36
CA THR A 162 -16.53 2.85 -8.88
C THR A 162 -18.02 2.99 -8.63
N LEU A 163 -18.44 3.51 -7.46
CA LEU A 163 -19.84 3.79 -7.16
C LEU A 163 -20.40 4.86 -8.11
N SER A 164 -19.64 5.92 -8.38
CA SER A 164 -20.08 6.97 -9.31
C SER A 164 -20.29 6.44 -10.73
N ILE A 165 -19.43 5.54 -11.20
CA ILE A 165 -19.56 4.88 -12.49
C ILE A 165 -20.78 3.97 -12.49
N LEU A 166 -20.96 3.14 -11.47
CA LEU A 166 -22.11 2.24 -11.37
C LEU A 166 -23.45 2.99 -11.33
N ILE A 167 -23.51 4.13 -10.63
CA ILE A 167 -24.70 4.99 -10.61
C ILE A 167 -24.98 5.52 -12.02
N SER A 168 -23.97 6.03 -12.70
CA SER A 168 -24.10 6.50 -14.09
C SER A 168 -24.56 5.38 -15.03
N ASP A 169 -24.01 4.17 -14.88
CA ASP A 169 -24.37 3.00 -15.70
C ASP A 169 -25.81 2.56 -15.43
N ILE A 170 -26.28 2.63 -14.18
CA ILE A 170 -27.68 2.35 -13.82
C ILE A 170 -28.60 3.38 -14.45
N ASP A 171 -28.27 4.67 -14.37
CA ASP A 171 -29.07 5.74 -14.96
C ASP A 171 -29.14 5.60 -16.49
N GLU A 172 -28.01 5.27 -17.14
CA GLU A 172 -27.96 5.01 -18.58
C GLU A 172 -28.79 3.77 -18.96
N ALA A 173 -28.68 2.68 -18.20
CA ALA A 173 -29.45 1.47 -18.42
C ALA A 173 -30.96 1.69 -18.22
N GLN A 174 -31.36 2.47 -17.21
CA GLN A 174 -32.75 2.86 -16.97
C GLN A 174 -33.28 3.75 -18.11
N ALA A 175 -32.51 4.73 -18.56
CA ALA A 175 -32.87 5.57 -19.69
C ALA A 175 -33.02 4.75 -20.99
N ALA A 176 -32.10 3.81 -21.24
CA ALA A 176 -32.18 2.89 -22.37
C ALA A 176 -33.41 1.99 -22.28
N LEU A 177 -33.68 1.41 -21.11
CA LEU A 177 -34.85 0.55 -20.87
C LEU A 177 -36.16 1.32 -21.08
N HIS A 178 -36.26 2.55 -20.58
CA HIS A 178 -37.42 3.42 -20.83
C HIS A 178 -37.60 3.71 -22.33
N LYS A 179 -36.49 3.97 -23.05
CA LYS A 179 -36.52 4.18 -24.51
C LYS A 179 -36.95 2.95 -25.30
N TYR A 180 -36.58 1.75 -24.87
CA TYR A 180 -36.99 0.51 -25.54
C TYR A 180 -38.40 0.04 -25.16
N GLN A 181 -38.90 0.47 -23.99
CA GLN A 181 -40.26 0.18 -23.53
C GLN A 181 -41.30 1.20 -24.03
N SER A 182 -40.89 2.39 -24.48
CA SER A 182 -41.81 3.34 -25.08
C SER A 182 -42.37 2.80 -26.40
N GLU A 183 -43.69 2.90 -26.59
CA GLU A 183 -44.44 2.39 -27.76
C GLU A 183 -43.96 2.94 -29.12
N GLU A 184 -43.11 3.97 -29.12
CA GLU A 184 -42.52 4.62 -30.29
C GLU A 184 -41.26 3.90 -30.82
N TYR A 185 -40.72 2.91 -30.09
CA TYR A 185 -39.53 2.17 -30.50
C TYR A 185 -39.86 1.04 -31.50
N GLU A 186 -39.76 1.33 -32.79
CA GLU A 186 -39.78 0.31 -33.84
C GLU A 186 -38.39 -0.32 -34.02
N ILE A 187 -38.33 -1.66 -33.96
CA ILE A 187 -37.09 -2.42 -34.25
C ILE A 187 -36.73 -2.17 -35.73
N PRO A 188 -35.59 -1.53 -36.02
CA PRO A 188 -35.21 -1.25 -37.40
C PRO A 188 -35.07 -2.56 -38.18
N LYS A 189 -35.76 -2.68 -39.32
CA LYS A 189 -35.80 -3.91 -40.14
C LYS A 189 -34.42 -4.36 -40.64
N ASP A 190 -33.45 -3.45 -40.70
CA ASP A 190 -32.06 -3.70 -41.11
C ASP A 190 -31.13 -4.19 -39.99
N LEU A 191 -31.61 -4.27 -38.74
CA LEU A 191 -30.82 -4.69 -37.59
C LEU A 191 -30.15 -6.08 -37.78
N PRO A 192 -30.80 -7.10 -38.35
CA PRO A 192 -30.17 -8.40 -38.58
C PRO A 192 -29.02 -8.33 -39.58
N ALA A 193 -29.17 -7.50 -40.62
CA ALA A 193 -28.14 -7.28 -41.63
C ALA A 193 -26.92 -6.57 -41.02
N LYS A 194 -27.16 -5.51 -40.24
CA LYS A 194 -26.09 -4.79 -39.52
C LYS A 194 -25.39 -5.65 -38.48
N LEU A 195 -26.12 -6.49 -37.73
CA LEU A 195 -25.52 -7.43 -36.78
C LEU A 195 -24.65 -8.47 -37.50
N ALA A 196 -25.07 -8.96 -38.66
CA ALA A 196 -24.27 -9.87 -39.48
C ALA A 196 -23.00 -9.19 -40.03
N GLU A 197 -23.07 -7.89 -40.36
CA GLU A 197 -21.89 -7.11 -40.75
C GLU A 197 -20.96 -6.88 -39.55
N TRP A 198 -21.47 -6.42 -38.41
CA TRP A 198 -20.69 -6.18 -37.20
C TRP A 198 -20.03 -7.44 -36.66
N THR A 199 -20.72 -8.57 -36.68
CA THR A 199 -20.12 -9.86 -36.28
C THR A 199 -18.99 -10.28 -37.21
N ARG A 200 -19.08 -10.01 -38.52
CA ARG A 200 -17.97 -10.22 -39.46
C ARG A 200 -16.82 -9.26 -39.19
N THR A 201 -17.08 -7.97 -38.97
CA THR A 201 -16.02 -7.00 -38.68
C THR A 201 -15.32 -7.29 -37.36
N ILE A 202 -16.07 -7.68 -36.31
CA ILE A 202 -15.52 -8.11 -35.03
C ILE A 202 -14.59 -9.30 -35.21
N LYS A 203 -14.99 -10.33 -35.99
CA LYS A 203 -14.12 -11.48 -36.28
C LYS A 203 -12.82 -11.06 -36.98
N ILE A 204 -12.91 -10.17 -37.97
CA ILE A 204 -11.73 -9.64 -38.68
C ILE A 204 -10.83 -8.86 -37.72
N LEU A 205 -11.40 -8.01 -36.86
CA LEU A 205 -10.64 -7.22 -35.89
C LEU A 205 -9.99 -8.10 -34.82
N GLN A 206 -10.69 -9.13 -34.34
CA GLN A 206 -10.13 -10.11 -33.42
C GLN A 206 -8.95 -10.85 -34.05
N GLN A 207 -9.08 -11.30 -35.31
CA GLN A 207 -7.99 -11.93 -36.04
C GLN A 207 -6.79 -10.98 -36.19
N LYS A 208 -7.02 -9.73 -36.58
CA LYS A 208 -5.94 -8.73 -36.69
C LYS A 208 -5.29 -8.43 -35.34
N SER A 209 -6.08 -8.36 -34.26
CA SER A 209 -5.53 -8.12 -32.91
C SER A 209 -4.62 -9.26 -32.46
N ALA A 210 -4.98 -10.51 -32.77
CA ALA A 210 -4.14 -11.67 -32.52
C ALA A 210 -2.86 -11.62 -33.36
N GLU A 211 -2.97 -11.30 -34.66
CA GLU A 211 -1.82 -11.14 -35.54
C GLU A 211 -0.85 -10.04 -35.05
N TYR A 212 -1.36 -8.89 -34.62
CA TYR A 212 -0.52 -7.82 -34.06
C TYR A 212 0.13 -8.22 -32.74
N LYS A 213 -0.57 -8.99 -31.90
CA LYS A 213 -0.02 -9.53 -30.66
C LYS A 213 1.09 -10.56 -30.95
N ASP A 214 0.89 -11.43 -31.92
CA ASP A 214 1.88 -12.42 -32.36
C ASP A 214 3.09 -11.75 -33.00
N ARG A 215 2.87 -10.69 -33.79
CA ARG A 215 3.94 -9.87 -34.36
C ARG A 215 4.72 -9.13 -33.29
N ALA A 216 4.04 -8.55 -32.29
CA ALA A 216 4.68 -7.86 -31.17
C ALA A 216 5.52 -8.83 -30.32
N THR A 217 4.97 -9.99 -29.98
CA THR A 217 5.71 -11.02 -29.24
C THR A 217 6.87 -11.59 -30.05
N SER A 218 6.71 -11.78 -31.37
CA SER A 218 7.78 -12.21 -32.27
C SER A 218 8.91 -11.18 -32.36
N LEU A 219 8.57 -9.89 -32.49
CA LEU A 219 9.54 -8.79 -32.49
C LEU A 219 10.24 -8.67 -31.14
N GLN A 220 9.49 -8.78 -30.04
CA GLN A 220 10.06 -8.76 -28.68
C GLN A 220 11.02 -9.94 -28.47
N ASN A 221 10.67 -11.14 -28.94
CA ASN A 221 11.51 -12.31 -28.87
C ASN A 221 12.75 -12.19 -29.78
N ALA A 222 12.59 -11.62 -30.99
CA ALA A 222 13.72 -11.33 -31.87
C ALA A 222 14.67 -10.30 -31.24
N TYR A 223 14.12 -9.25 -30.61
CA TYR A 223 14.90 -8.27 -29.84
C TYR A 223 15.60 -8.90 -28.64
N ARG A 224 14.96 -9.83 -27.92
CA ARG A 224 15.59 -10.55 -26.80
C ARG A 224 16.71 -11.49 -27.26
N ARG A 225 16.53 -12.19 -28.38
CA ARG A 225 17.55 -13.11 -28.93
C ARG A 225 18.74 -12.37 -29.53
N ASN A 226 18.46 -11.28 -30.23
CA ASN A 226 19.45 -10.40 -30.84
C ASN A 226 19.42 -9.06 -30.12
N GLN A 227 19.63 -9.06 -28.80
CA GLN A 227 19.77 -7.79 -28.09
C GLN A 227 20.97 -7.05 -28.69
N PRO A 228 20.78 -5.81 -29.19
CA PRO A 228 21.89 -5.05 -29.70
C PRO A 228 22.91 -4.90 -28.56
N LYS A 229 24.14 -5.39 -28.79
CA LYS A 229 25.23 -5.38 -27.80
C LYS A 229 25.55 -3.97 -27.30
N TYR A 230 25.22 -2.96 -28.11
CA TYR A 230 25.38 -1.55 -27.80
C TYR A 230 24.04 -0.86 -28.04
N THR A 231 23.53 -0.14 -27.04
CA THR A 231 22.44 0.83 -27.22
C THR A 231 22.97 2.05 -27.97
N ILE A 232 22.07 2.83 -28.55
CA ILE A 232 22.42 4.09 -29.23
C ILE A 232 23.18 5.01 -28.25
N GLU A 233 22.78 5.05 -26.97
CA GLU A 233 23.53 5.82 -25.97
C GLU A 233 24.98 5.32 -25.82
N SER A 234 25.19 4.00 -25.68
CA SER A 234 26.54 3.44 -25.54
C SER A 234 27.42 3.63 -26.78
N LEU A 235 26.83 3.70 -27.98
CA LEU A 235 27.56 4.01 -29.21
C LEU A 235 28.00 5.47 -29.25
N VAL A 236 27.14 6.38 -28.78
CA VAL A 236 27.46 7.81 -28.67
C VAL A 236 28.56 8.04 -27.63
N GLU A 237 28.52 7.35 -26.49
CA GLU A 237 29.60 7.39 -25.49
C GLU A 237 30.93 6.92 -26.08
N LEU A 238 30.93 5.77 -26.77
CA LEU A 238 32.13 5.24 -27.42
C LEU A 238 32.66 6.18 -28.52
N GLU A 239 31.77 6.81 -29.28
CA GLU A 239 32.15 7.81 -30.30
C GLU A 239 32.85 9.01 -29.65
N ASN A 240 32.33 9.52 -28.54
CA ASN A 240 32.94 10.63 -27.80
C ASN A 240 34.33 10.24 -27.25
N ASP A 241 34.48 9.04 -26.72
CA ASP A 241 35.78 8.53 -26.24
C ASP A 241 36.81 8.42 -27.36
N VAL A 242 36.39 7.94 -28.53
CA VAL A 242 37.26 7.88 -29.72
C VAL A 242 37.66 9.27 -30.18
N LEU A 243 36.73 10.23 -30.19
CA LEU A 243 37.03 11.63 -30.55
C LEU A 243 38.03 12.26 -29.56
N ALA A 244 37.85 12.04 -28.25
CA ALA A 244 38.78 12.50 -27.23
C ALA A 244 40.18 11.88 -27.40
N LEU A 245 40.24 10.57 -27.68
CA LEU A 245 41.49 9.86 -27.93
C LEU A 245 42.18 10.37 -29.20
N GLN A 246 41.43 10.63 -30.26
CA GLN A 246 41.98 11.21 -31.50
C GLN A 246 42.60 12.58 -31.26
N GLU A 247 41.94 13.44 -30.47
CA GLU A 247 42.50 14.75 -30.12
C GLU A 247 43.76 14.61 -29.26
N HIS A 248 43.77 13.65 -28.33
CA HIS A 248 44.95 13.36 -27.52
C HIS A 248 46.13 12.87 -28.37
N VAL A 249 45.88 11.95 -29.30
CA VAL A 249 46.90 11.47 -30.26
C VAL A 249 47.39 12.61 -31.15
N ARG A 250 46.49 13.50 -31.60
CA ARG A 250 46.87 14.68 -32.39
C ARG A 250 47.79 15.61 -31.61
N SER A 251 47.46 15.90 -30.35
CA SER A 251 48.29 16.71 -29.45
C SER A 251 49.66 16.08 -29.20
N LEU A 252 49.70 14.79 -28.88
CA LEU A 252 50.95 14.05 -28.70
C LEU A 252 51.80 14.05 -29.97
N ASN A 253 51.20 13.81 -31.14
CA ASN A 253 51.91 13.85 -32.40
C ASN A 253 52.45 15.27 -32.71
N GLY A 254 51.69 16.31 -32.37
CA GLY A 254 52.17 17.70 -32.43
C GLY A 254 53.42 17.93 -31.56
N ARG A 255 53.40 17.43 -30.32
CA ARG A 255 54.56 17.47 -29.42
C ARG A 255 55.74 16.69 -29.97
N THR A 256 55.53 15.47 -30.45
CA THR A 256 56.58 14.63 -31.05
C THR A 256 57.21 15.30 -32.27
N LYS A 257 56.39 15.91 -33.15
CA LYS A 257 56.90 16.68 -34.30
C LYS A 257 57.80 17.83 -33.86
N ALA A 258 57.48 18.54 -32.78
CA ALA A 258 58.36 19.59 -32.25
C ALA A 258 59.73 19.04 -31.82
N TYR A 259 59.79 17.80 -31.31
CA TYR A 259 61.05 17.14 -30.96
C TYR A 259 61.81 16.55 -32.15
N THR A 260 61.14 16.22 -33.26
CA THR A 260 61.85 15.73 -34.48
C THR A 260 62.75 16.77 -35.14
N LEU A 261 62.59 18.05 -34.83
CA LEU A 261 63.48 19.13 -35.28
C LEU A 261 64.80 19.17 -34.49
N LEU A 262 64.88 18.48 -33.35
CA LEU A 262 66.10 18.38 -32.56
C LEU A 262 66.96 17.21 -33.07
N PRO A 263 68.29 17.39 -33.15
CA PRO A 263 69.20 16.29 -33.45
C PRO A 263 69.04 15.14 -32.43
N PRO A 264 69.18 13.87 -32.85
CA PRO A 264 69.03 12.71 -31.97
C PRO A 264 70.12 12.61 -30.87
N ASP A 265 71.23 13.35 -30.99
CA ASP A 265 72.27 13.43 -29.95
C ASP A 265 71.98 14.56 -28.96
N SER A 266 71.85 14.21 -27.67
CA SER A 266 71.56 15.14 -26.57
C SER A 266 72.54 16.31 -26.47
N LYS A 267 73.83 16.09 -26.75
CA LYS A 267 74.83 17.17 -26.68
C LYS A 267 74.71 18.13 -27.86
N ALA A 268 74.38 17.61 -29.06
CA ALA A 268 74.15 18.42 -30.25
C ALA A 268 72.84 19.22 -30.15
N ALA A 269 71.79 18.64 -29.56
CA ALA A 269 70.54 19.34 -29.29
C ALA A 269 70.71 20.51 -28.31
N GLN A 270 71.47 20.31 -27.23
CA GLN A 270 71.79 21.39 -26.27
C GLN A 270 72.54 22.55 -26.93
N ARG A 271 73.50 22.27 -27.81
CA ARG A 271 74.21 23.33 -28.56
C ARG A 271 73.26 24.13 -29.46
N LYS A 272 72.39 23.48 -30.23
CA LYS A 272 71.40 24.17 -31.07
C LYS A 272 70.40 25.00 -30.26
N ILE A 273 70.00 24.52 -29.09
CA ILE A 273 69.13 25.30 -28.17
C ILE A 273 69.87 26.53 -27.65
N GLU A 274 71.15 26.38 -27.29
CA GLU A 274 71.96 27.48 -26.78
C GLU A 274 72.25 28.53 -27.87
N GLU A 275 72.55 28.09 -29.10
CA GLU A 275 72.67 28.97 -30.28
C GLU A 275 71.37 29.74 -30.54
N ALA A 276 70.22 29.06 -30.52
CA ALA A 276 68.92 29.71 -30.69
C ALA A 276 68.59 30.70 -29.56
N ARG A 277 68.99 30.40 -28.31
CA ARG A 277 68.85 31.33 -27.17
C ARG A 277 69.70 32.58 -27.34
N GLN A 278 70.94 32.41 -27.79
CA GLN A 278 71.84 33.54 -28.06
C GLN A 278 71.28 34.43 -29.17
N GLN A 279 70.73 33.85 -30.24
CA GLN A 279 70.07 34.62 -31.31
C GLN A 279 68.84 35.37 -30.80
N LEU A 280 68.05 34.76 -29.91
CA LEU A 280 66.87 35.41 -29.33
C LEU A 280 67.27 36.57 -28.41
N GLU A 281 68.35 36.41 -27.62
CA GLU A 281 68.88 37.46 -26.78
C GLU A 281 69.48 38.61 -27.60
N GLN A 282 70.15 38.30 -28.71
CA GLN A 282 70.62 39.29 -29.67
C GLN A 282 69.43 40.10 -30.24
N LEU A 283 68.39 39.43 -30.75
CA LEU A 283 67.19 40.10 -31.25
C LEU A 283 66.46 40.92 -30.17
N ARG A 284 66.47 40.45 -28.90
CA ARG A 284 65.92 41.22 -27.78
C ARG A 284 66.74 42.47 -27.49
N SER A 285 68.06 42.35 -27.49
CA SER A 285 68.97 43.49 -27.29
C SER A 285 68.88 44.50 -28.44
N GLU A 286 68.71 44.04 -29.68
CA GLU A 286 68.45 44.90 -30.84
C GLU A 286 67.12 45.61 -30.70
N ARG A 287 66.07 44.87 -30.34
CA ARG A 287 64.75 45.43 -30.05
C ARG A 287 64.81 46.48 -28.94
N GLU A 288 65.50 46.20 -27.85
CA GLU A 288 65.67 47.13 -26.73
C GLU A 288 66.51 48.36 -27.12
N GLY A 289 67.55 48.18 -27.94
CA GLY A 289 68.32 49.28 -28.51
C GLY A 289 67.51 50.13 -29.50
N LEU A 290 66.58 49.54 -30.24
CA LEU A 290 65.61 50.26 -31.08
C LEU A 290 64.62 51.04 -30.20
N TYR A 291 64.09 50.43 -29.13
CA TYR A 291 63.20 51.12 -28.19
C TYR A 291 63.91 52.26 -27.44
N GLN A 292 65.16 52.09 -27.04
CA GLN A 292 65.95 53.16 -26.40
C GLN A 292 66.24 54.32 -27.36
N ARG A 293 66.45 54.03 -28.66
CA ARG A 293 66.58 55.07 -29.69
C ARG A 293 65.27 55.82 -29.90
N LEU A 294 64.13 55.13 -29.85
CA LEU A 294 62.79 55.72 -29.93
C LEU A 294 62.45 56.59 -28.70
N ALA A 295 62.99 56.27 -27.52
CA ALA A 295 62.75 57.00 -26.28
C ALA A 295 63.66 58.23 -26.06
N ARG A 296 64.71 58.42 -26.89
CA ARG A 296 65.62 59.59 -26.84
C ARG A 296 65.41 60.56 -28.03
N ALA A 297 64.47 60.25 -28.92
CA ALA A 297 63.96 61.13 -29.98
C ALA A 297 62.70 61.84 -29.48
#